data_AF-A0A285C0H7-F1
#
_entry.id   AF-A0A285C0H7-F1
#
_cell.length_a   1.000
_cell.length_b   1.000
_cell.length_c   1.000
_cell.angle_alpha   90.00
_cell.angle_beta   90.00
_cell.angle_gamma   90.00
#
_symmetry.space_group_name_H-M   'P 1'
#
loop_
_entity.id
_entity.type
_entity.pdbx_description
1 polymer ?
#
loop_
_entity_poly.entity_id
_entity_poly.type
_entity_poly.pdbx_seq_one_letter_code
_entity_poly.pdbx_strand_id
1 'polypeptide(L)'
;MADNYDARVQQVTDRYIHASYGLWNALLTVNGLILAAATMVSGDQGSYFKLAVVVLAMFSIGLLTYNYVVIKLTYFRIGEVISSNPDQLTPEVKEKDINNALTRNKRAKWFENICLIILLIQSALLVVNFVYSIA
;
A
#
# COMPACT_ATOMS: atom_id res chain seq x y z
N MET A 1 -24.05 25.91 -8.24
CA MET A 1 -24.22 24.54 -7.73
C MET A 1 -23.03 23.63 -8.03
N ALA A 2 -22.24 23.90 -9.10
CA ALA A 2 -21.00 23.16 -9.40
C ALA A 2 -19.92 23.28 -8.31
N ASP A 3 -19.69 24.48 -7.75
CA ASP A 3 -18.67 24.69 -6.70
C ASP A 3 -18.83 23.81 -5.45
N ASN A 4 -20.07 23.52 -5.03
CA ASN A 4 -20.32 22.67 -3.86
C ASN A 4 -20.10 21.18 -4.16
N TYR A 5 -20.17 20.78 -5.42
CA TYR A 5 -19.90 19.40 -5.85
C TYR A 5 -18.39 19.16 -5.91
N ASP A 6 -17.64 20.08 -6.53
CA ASP A 6 -16.19 19.96 -6.67
C ASP A 6 -15.49 20.02 -5.30
N ALA A 7 -15.94 20.89 -4.40
CA ALA A 7 -15.45 20.95 -3.02
C ALA A 7 -15.70 19.63 -2.25
N ARG A 8 -16.86 18.99 -2.45
CA ARG A 8 -17.16 17.67 -1.83
C ARG A 8 -16.29 16.57 -2.41
N VAL A 9 -16.05 16.57 -3.72
CA VAL A 9 -15.20 15.58 -4.38
C VAL A 9 -13.75 15.70 -3.88
N GLN A 10 -13.22 16.92 -3.76
CA GLN A 10 -11.91 17.13 -3.15
C GLN A 10 -11.86 16.61 -1.72
N GLN A 11 -12.86 16.94 -0.90
CA GLN A 11 -12.88 16.55 0.51
C GLN A 11 -12.96 15.02 0.70
N VAL A 12 -13.72 14.31 -0.14
CA VAL A 12 -13.79 12.83 -0.13
C VAL A 12 -12.46 12.22 -0.61
N THR A 13 -11.85 12.82 -1.63
CA THR A 13 -10.58 12.37 -2.18
C THR A 13 -9.46 12.51 -1.16
N ASP A 14 -9.33 13.67 -0.51
CA ASP A 14 -8.35 13.92 0.55
C ASP A 14 -8.52 12.95 1.72
N ARG A 15 -9.76 12.72 2.17
CA ARG A 15 -10.03 11.73 3.22
C ARG A 15 -9.62 10.32 2.82
N TYR A 16 -9.87 9.93 1.57
CA TYR A 16 -9.45 8.63 1.06
C TYR A 16 -7.93 8.49 1.03
N ILE A 17 -7.22 9.50 0.51
CA ILE A 17 -5.75 9.53 0.51
C ILE A 17 -5.21 9.39 1.93
N HIS A 18 -5.75 10.19 2.85
CA HIS A 18 -5.29 10.22 4.23
C HIS A 18 -5.54 8.89 4.93
N ALA A 19 -6.66 8.23 4.64
CA ALA A 19 -6.96 6.88 5.11
C ALA A 19 -6.01 5.84 4.50
N SER A 20 -5.70 5.92 3.20
CA SER A 20 -4.72 5.05 2.54
C SER A 20 -3.32 5.21 3.12
N TYR A 21 -2.87 6.45 3.39
CA TYR A 21 -1.60 6.68 4.08
C TYR A 21 -1.61 6.12 5.52
N GLY A 22 -2.73 6.27 6.23
CA GLY A 22 -2.92 5.65 7.54
C GLY A 22 -2.81 4.13 7.48
N LEU A 23 -3.46 3.50 6.49
CA LEU A 23 -3.38 2.06 6.24
C LEU A 23 -1.94 1.61 5.97
N TRP A 24 -1.21 2.27 5.07
CA TRP A 24 0.16 1.86 4.76
C TRP A 24 1.12 2.05 5.93
N ASN A 25 0.95 3.11 6.72
CA ASN A 25 1.73 3.30 7.93
C ASN A 25 1.46 2.18 8.94
N ALA A 26 0.18 1.77 9.09
CA ALA A 26 -0.19 0.63 9.91
C ALA A 26 0.43 -0.68 9.40
N LEU A 27 0.40 -0.93 8.09
CA LEU A 27 1.01 -2.12 7.48
C LEU A 27 2.53 -2.14 7.68
N LEU A 28 3.22 -1.01 7.51
CA LEU A 28 4.65 -0.88 7.82
C LEU A 28 4.96 -1.18 9.29
N THR A 29 4.14 -0.64 10.19
CA THR A 29 4.31 -0.84 11.64
C THR A 29 4.13 -2.31 12.02
N VAL A 30 3.06 -2.94 11.53
CA VAL A 30 2.81 -4.38 11.75
C VAL A 30 3.94 -5.23 11.17
N ASN A 31 4.45 -4.88 9.98
CA ASN A 31 5.60 -5.55 9.38
C ASN A 31 6.83 -5.48 10.29
N GLY A 32 7.14 -4.29 10.83
CA GLY A 32 8.22 -4.09 11.79
C GLY A 32 8.06 -4.90 13.08
N LEU A 33 6.84 -4.98 13.61
CA LEU A 33 6.53 -5.80 14.79
C LEU A 33 6.73 -7.30 14.51
N ILE A 34 6.29 -7.80 13.37
CA ILE A 34 6.51 -9.20 12.95
C ILE A 34 8.00 -9.49 12.82
N LEU A 35 8.77 -8.57 12.24
CA LEU A 35 10.22 -8.72 12.10
C LEU A 35 10.91 -8.77 13.47
N ALA A 36 10.53 -7.89 14.39
CA ALA A 36 11.05 -7.87 15.76
C ALA A 36 10.67 -9.15 16.52
N ALA A 37 9.45 -9.64 16.37
CA ALA A 37 9.05 -10.91 16.96
C ALA A 37 9.89 -12.08 16.40
N ALA A 38 10.17 -12.08 15.09
CA ALA A 38 10.98 -13.12 14.45
C ALA A 38 12.44 -13.14 14.95
N THR A 39 13.00 -11.99 15.34
CA THR A 39 14.36 -11.93 15.93
C THR A 39 14.38 -12.34 17.40
N MET A 40 13.30 -12.12 18.15
CA MET A 40 13.22 -12.50 19.57
C MET A 40 13.02 -14.01 19.79
N VAL A 41 12.35 -14.71 18.87
CA VAL A 41 12.19 -16.18 18.92
C VAL A 41 13.54 -16.83 18.61
N SER A 42 14.44 -16.85 19.58
CA SER A 42 15.84 -17.28 19.46
C SER A 42 16.01 -18.74 19.88
N GLY A 43 15.17 -19.63 19.33
CA GLY A 43 15.45 -21.06 19.24
C GLY A 43 16.15 -21.37 17.92
N ASP A 44 17.40 -21.80 18.00
CA ASP A 44 18.24 -22.35 16.94
C ASP A 44 18.82 -21.41 15.85
N GLN A 45 20.13 -21.57 15.63
CA GLN A 45 20.95 -20.87 14.64
C GLN A 45 20.69 -21.48 13.26
N GLY A 46 19.77 -20.90 12.48
CA GLY A 46 19.58 -21.29 11.08
C GLY A 46 18.19 -21.79 10.69
N SER A 47 17.15 -21.46 11.47
CA SER A 47 15.78 -21.79 11.05
C SER A 47 15.42 -21.07 9.74
N TYR A 48 15.34 -21.83 8.63
CA TYR A 48 14.93 -21.35 7.30
C TYR A 48 13.65 -20.49 7.33
N PHE A 49 12.78 -20.72 8.33
CA PHE A 49 11.58 -19.94 8.61
C PHE A 49 11.86 -18.46 8.92
N LYS A 50 12.88 -18.16 9.74
CA LYS A 50 13.26 -16.77 10.08
C LYS A 50 13.75 -16.03 8.85
N LEU A 51 14.59 -16.69 8.05
CA LEU A 51 15.12 -16.12 6.81
C LEU A 51 13.98 -15.87 5.81
N ALA A 52 13.03 -16.80 5.68
CA ALA A 52 11.83 -16.61 4.86
C ALA A 52 10.97 -15.41 5.34
N VAL A 53 10.75 -15.26 6.65
CA VAL A 53 9.99 -14.12 7.21
C VAL A 53 10.68 -12.80 6.90
N VAL A 54 12.00 -12.73 7.02
CA VAL A 54 12.79 -11.51 6.70
C VAL A 54 12.74 -11.18 5.22
N VAL A 55 12.90 -12.16 4.33
CA VAL A 55 12.80 -11.95 2.88
C VAL A 55 11.40 -11.47 2.49
N LEU A 56 10.36 -12.11 3.03
CA LEU A 56 8.97 -11.69 2.83
C LEU A 56 8.71 -10.28 3.37
N ALA A 57 9.36 -9.89 4.47
CA ALA A 57 9.23 -8.57 5.06
C ALA A 57 9.80 -7.51 4.13
N MET A 58 11.03 -7.71 3.66
CA MET A 58 11.66 -6.81 2.71
C MET A 58 10.85 -6.70 1.42
N PHE A 59 10.31 -7.81 0.92
CA PHE A 59 9.45 -7.81 -0.26
C PHE A 59 8.16 -7.01 -0.02
N SER A 60 7.50 -7.20 1.12
CA SER A 60 6.29 -6.48 1.51
C SER A 60 6.52 -4.97 1.67
N ILE A 61 7.63 -4.57 2.31
CA ILE A 61 8.04 -3.16 2.43
C ILE A 61 8.31 -2.55 1.05
N GLY A 62 9.02 -3.27 0.18
CA GLY A 62 9.27 -2.82 -1.19
C GLY A 62 7.98 -2.61 -1.98
N LEU A 63 7.02 -3.53 -1.83
CA LEU A 63 5.71 -3.47 -2.48
C LEU A 63 4.88 -2.28 -1.98
N LEU A 64 4.86 -2.03 -0.66
CA LEU A 64 4.23 -0.85 -0.06
C LEU A 64 4.87 0.45 -0.53
N THR A 65 6.20 0.50 -0.58
CA THR A 65 6.96 1.68 -1.02
C THR A 65 6.68 2.00 -2.49
N TYR A 66 6.67 0.97 -3.35
CA TYR A 66 6.30 1.12 -4.75
C TYR A 66 4.88 1.66 -4.90
N ASN A 67 3.94 1.13 -4.12
CA ASN A 67 2.54 1.57 -4.15
C ASN A 67 2.40 3.04 -3.71
N TYR A 68 3.13 3.43 -2.65
CA TYR A 68 3.21 4.81 -2.19
C TYR A 68 3.72 5.77 -3.28
N VAL A 69 4.80 5.41 -3.98
CA VAL A 69 5.38 6.23 -5.04
C VAL A 69 4.40 6.38 -6.21
N VAL A 70 3.76 5.28 -6.65
CA VAL A 70 2.80 5.30 -7.77
C VAL A 70 1.59 6.19 -7.45
N ILE A 71 1.07 6.11 -6.23
CA ILE A 71 -0.06 6.92 -5.81
C ILE A 71 0.33 8.39 -5.67
N LYS A 72 1.50 8.70 -5.08
CA LYS A 72 2.00 10.07 -4.98
C LYS A 72 2.17 10.72 -6.36
N LEU A 73 2.77 10.00 -7.32
CA LEU A 73 2.90 10.45 -8.72
C LEU A 73 1.54 10.66 -9.40
N THR A 74 0.55 9.84 -9.06
CA THR A 74 -0.80 9.96 -9.62
C THR A 74 -1.50 11.21 -9.10
N TYR A 75 -1.43 11.48 -7.80
CA TYR A 75 -2.01 12.69 -7.22
C TYR A 75 -1.29 13.96 -7.65
N PHE A 76 0.04 13.92 -7.75
CA PHE A 76 0.80 15.06 -8.28
C PHE A 76 0.36 15.41 -9.71
N ARG A 77 0.23 14.41 -10.58
CA ARG A 77 -0.24 14.61 -11.95
C ARG A 77 -1.68 15.09 -12.03
N ILE A 78 -2.57 14.61 -11.15
CA ILE A 78 -3.95 15.11 -11.07
C ILE A 78 -3.96 16.59 -10.65
N GLY A 79 -3.16 16.96 -9.64
CA GLY A 79 -3.03 18.36 -9.21
C GLY A 79 -2.45 19.26 -10.30
N GLU A 80 -1.45 18.78 -11.03
CA GLU A 80 -0.86 19.47 -12.17
C GLU A 80 -1.91 19.70 -13.27
N VAL A 81 -2.65 18.67 -13.70
CA VAL A 81 -3.71 18.78 -14.72
C VAL A 81 -4.81 19.76 -14.31
N ILE A 82 -5.24 19.75 -13.04
CA ILE A 82 -6.26 20.67 -12.53
C ILE A 82 -5.75 22.12 -12.51
N SER A 83 -4.48 22.34 -12.16
CA SER A 83 -3.89 23.69 -12.10
C SER A 83 -3.56 24.28 -13.49
N SER A 84 -3.35 23.43 -14.50
CA SER A 84 -2.73 23.83 -15.76
C SER A 84 -3.69 24.47 -16.76
N ASN A 85 -4.95 24.02 -16.85
CA ASN A 85 -6.08 24.64 -17.59
C ASN A 85 -7.24 23.61 -17.73
N PRO A 86 -8.29 23.66 -16.89
CA PRO A 86 -9.41 22.72 -16.97
C PRO A 86 -10.25 22.84 -18.25
N ASP A 87 -10.24 24.00 -18.89
CA ASP A 87 -11.12 24.33 -20.03
C ASP A 87 -10.58 23.88 -21.41
N GLN A 88 -9.34 23.38 -21.48
CA GLN A 88 -8.73 22.87 -22.72
C GLN A 88 -8.76 21.34 -22.86
N LEU A 89 -9.36 20.64 -21.89
CA LEU A 89 -9.47 19.18 -21.90
C LEU A 89 -10.58 18.74 -22.86
N THR A 90 -10.19 18.32 -24.07
CA THR A 90 -11.09 17.63 -24.99
C THR A 90 -11.68 16.37 -24.32
N PRO A 91 -12.94 15.99 -24.66
CA PRO A 91 -13.62 14.85 -24.04
C PRO A 91 -12.82 13.54 -24.14
N GLU A 92 -12.05 13.35 -25.21
CA GLU A 92 -11.16 12.20 -25.41
C GLU A 92 -10.01 12.14 -24.38
N VAL A 93 -9.46 13.29 -23.99
CA VAL A 93 -8.39 13.36 -22.97
C VAL A 93 -8.97 13.07 -21.58
N LYS A 94 -10.18 13.57 -21.30
CA LYS A 94 -10.93 13.26 -20.07
C LYS A 94 -11.19 11.77 -19.91
N GLU A 95 -11.66 11.10 -20.97
CA GLU A 95 -11.93 9.66 -20.94
C GLU A 95 -10.66 8.83 -20.74
N LYS A 96 -9.58 9.21 -21.43
CA LYS A 96 -8.27 8.57 -21.27
C LYS A 96 -7.72 8.73 -19.84
N ASP A 97 -7.87 9.89 -19.23
CA ASP A 97 -7.42 10.13 -17.85
C ASP A 97 -8.28 9.38 -16.83
N ILE A 98 -9.60 9.28 -17.03
CA ILE A 98 -10.48 8.45 -16.19
C ILE A 98 -10.07 6.97 -16.27
N ASN A 99 -9.84 6.45 -17.47
CA ASN A 99 -9.42 5.05 -17.65
C ASN A 99 -8.04 4.79 -17.04
N ASN A 100 -7.10 5.74 -17.16
CA ASN A 100 -5.78 5.65 -16.51
C ASN A 100 -5.89 5.70 -14.99
N ALA A 101 -6.77 6.55 -14.43
CA ALA A 101 -7.02 6.63 -13.00
C ALA A 101 -7.62 5.32 -12.46
N LEU A 102 -8.59 4.74 -13.16
CA LEU A 102 -9.20 3.46 -12.81
C LEU A 102 -8.19 2.31 -12.82
N THR A 103 -7.34 2.22 -13.85
CA THR A 103 -6.29 1.18 -13.90
C THR A 103 -5.24 1.34 -12.82
N ARG A 104 -4.85 2.58 -12.50
CA ARG A 104 -3.93 2.87 -11.38
C ARG A 104 -4.54 2.48 -10.03
N ASN A 105 -5.81 2.79 -9.80
CA ASN A 105 -6.50 2.42 -8.55
C ASN A 105 -6.64 0.89 -8.42
N LYS A 106 -6.96 0.19 -9.52
CA LYS A 106 -6.99 -1.29 -9.54
C LYS A 106 -5.62 -1.89 -9.21
N ARG A 107 -4.54 -1.34 -9.77
CA ARG A 107 -3.16 -1.78 -9.44
C ARG A 107 -2.83 -1.53 -7.98
N ALA A 108 -3.17 -0.35 -7.45
CA ALA A 108 -2.90 -0.02 -6.06
C ALA A 108 -3.59 -0.97 -5.08
N LYS A 109 -4.89 -1.24 -5.29
CA LYS A 109 -5.63 -2.23 -4.49
C LYS A 109 -5.06 -3.64 -4.62
N TRP A 110 -4.60 -4.01 -5.80
CA TRP A 110 -3.98 -5.31 -6.02
C TRP A 110 -2.68 -5.47 -5.22
N PHE A 111 -1.82 -4.44 -5.22
CA PHE A 111 -0.62 -4.41 -4.39
C PHE A 111 -0.93 -4.39 -2.88
N GLU A 112 -1.93 -3.61 -2.44
CA GLU A 112 -2.40 -3.63 -1.05
C GLU A 112 -2.83 -5.03 -0.61
N ASN A 113 -3.65 -5.71 -1.42
CA ASN A 113 -4.09 -7.07 -1.14
C ASN A 113 -2.92 -8.07 -1.09
N ILE A 114 -1.94 -7.94 -1.98
CA ILE A 114 -0.73 -8.79 -1.94
C ILE A 114 0.05 -8.55 -0.66
N CYS A 115 0.23 -7.30 -0.25
CA CYS A 115 0.91 -6.96 1.00
C CYS A 115 0.21 -7.59 2.21
N LEU A 116 -1.12 -7.51 2.27
CA LEU A 116 -1.93 -8.16 3.31
C LEU A 116 -1.75 -9.68 3.34
N ILE A 117 -1.76 -10.33 2.16
CA ILE A 117 -1.54 -11.79 2.06
C ILE A 117 -0.13 -12.15 2.55
N ILE A 118 0.90 -11.39 2.17
CA ILE A 118 2.27 -11.62 2.64
C ILE A 118 2.34 -11.49 4.16
N LEU A 119 1.75 -10.45 4.75
CA LEU A 119 1.72 -10.26 6.20
C LEU A 119 1.03 -11.41 6.94
N LEU A 120 -0.08 -11.93 6.37
CA LEU A 120 -0.76 -13.11 6.90
C LEU A 120 0.15 -14.35 6.86
N ILE A 121 0.85 -14.58 5.74
CA ILE A 121 1.80 -15.68 5.60
C ILE A 121 2.95 -15.54 6.61
N GLN A 122 3.52 -14.35 6.77
CA GLN A 122 4.58 -14.10 7.74
C GLN A 122 4.12 -14.37 9.17
N SER A 123 2.91 -13.93 9.52
CA SER A 123 2.31 -14.17 10.84
C SER A 123 2.11 -15.66 11.09
N ALA A 124 1.57 -16.40 10.11
CA ALA A 124 1.38 -17.84 10.22
C ALA A 124 2.72 -18.60 10.36
N LEU A 125 3.73 -18.25 9.57
CA LEU A 125 5.06 -18.85 9.67
C LEU A 125 5.70 -18.62 11.04
N LEU A 126 5.49 -17.44 11.62
CA LEU A 126 6.01 -17.10 12.94
C LEU A 126 5.33 -17.90 14.05
N VAL A 127 4.00 -18.08 13.97
CA VAL A 127 3.25 -18.93 14.91
C VAL A 127 3.71 -20.39 14.81
N VAL A 128 3.86 -20.93 13.59
CA VAL A 128 4.36 -22.29 13.38
C VAL A 128 5.77 -22.44 13.98
N ASN A 129 6.67 -21.50 13.71
CA ASN A 129 8.01 -21.50 14.27
C ASN A 129 8.00 -21.48 15.81
N PHE A 130 7.15 -20.63 16.40
CA PHE A 130 7.02 -20.53 17.85
C PHE A 130 6.54 -21.85 18.48
N VAL A 131 5.53 -22.50 17.89
CA VAL A 131 5.04 -23.80 18.35
C VAL A 131 6.13 -24.87 18.26
N TYR A 132 6.84 -24.96 17.12
CA TYR A 132 7.95 -25.90 16.96
C TYR A 132 9.16 -25.61 17.87
N SER A 133 9.36 -24.36 18.27
CA SER A 133 10.44 -23.99 19.19
C SER A 133 10.13 -24.32 20.65
N ILE A 134 8.86 -24.52 21.00
CA ILE A 134 8.41 -24.82 22.37
C ILE A 134 8.09 -26.31 22.56
N ALA A 135 7.64 -26.99 21.51
CA ALA A 135 7.38 -28.44 21.49
C ALA A 135 8.68 -29.25 21.41
#